data_AF-A0A5A7ZB89-F1
#
_entry.id   AF-A0A5A7ZB89-F1
#
_cell.length_a   1.000
_cell.length_b   1.000
_cell.length_c   1.000
_cell.angle_alpha   90.00
_cell.angle_beta   90.00
_cell.angle_gamma   90.00
#
_symmetry.space_group_name_H-M   'P 1'
#
loop_
_entity.id
_entity.type
_entity.pdbx_description
1 polymer ?
#
loop_
_entity_poly.entity_id
_entity_poly.type
_entity_poly.pdbx_seq_one_letter_code
_entity_poly.pdbx_strand_id
1 'polypeptide(L)'
;MSATLADYLWWQSFRPDWAGAHCVTLISDSTSPQVIDALGGRTVAQVSGIDALMARSFEHWGDTHDPEAAIIGVTDTGAGWALIAEVNGYLGVTPELIAPVSADRTVVSHFRNVNAVYRFNWWRDGQLLTDLDLLFPAERFGTEPDALTADIAGVGIPLDDEDVSAVDLSAAAFALAERITGVACTPELFEQAAFTVAIAPMPGG
;
A
#
# COMPACT_ATOMS: atom_id res chain seq x y z
N MET A 1 5.41 15.67 15.96
CA MET A 1 6.32 15.72 14.80
C MET A 1 5.63 14.92 13.71
N SER A 2 5.57 15.44 12.49
CA SER A 2 4.98 14.71 11.36
C SER A 2 6.02 13.77 10.77
N ALA A 3 5.62 12.56 10.37
CA ALA A 3 6.51 11.54 9.81
C ALA A 3 7.30 12.06 8.60
N THR A 4 8.51 11.58 8.39
CA THR A 4 9.37 11.90 7.25
C THR A 4 9.98 10.62 6.69
N LEU A 5 10.58 10.67 5.49
CA LEU A 5 11.26 9.48 4.95
C LEU A 5 12.31 8.91 5.91
N ALA A 6 12.90 9.74 6.79
CA ALA A 6 13.93 9.32 7.74
C ALA A 6 13.42 8.25 8.72
N ASP A 7 12.13 8.30 9.05
CA ASP A 7 11.47 7.36 9.98
C ASP A 7 11.29 5.97 9.35
N TYR A 8 11.44 5.87 8.02
CA TYR A 8 11.18 4.66 7.23
C TYR A 8 12.40 4.16 6.43
N LEU A 9 13.59 4.75 6.61
CA LEU A 9 14.82 4.32 5.91
C LEU A 9 15.21 2.86 6.17
N TRP A 10 14.68 2.25 7.23
CA TRP A 10 14.87 0.84 7.53
C TRP A 10 14.21 -0.09 6.48
N TRP A 11 13.19 0.39 5.75
CA TRP A 11 12.33 -0.42 4.87
C TRP A 11 13.13 -1.25 3.86
N GLN A 12 14.08 -0.63 3.15
CA GLN A 12 14.89 -1.28 2.13
C GLN A 12 15.74 -2.44 2.67
N SER A 13 16.13 -2.37 3.96
CA SER A 13 16.97 -3.38 4.61
C SER A 13 16.18 -4.42 5.38
N PHE A 14 14.91 -4.16 5.67
CA PHE A 14 14.10 -5.01 6.55
C PHE A 14 13.78 -6.36 5.91
N ARG A 15 13.17 -6.38 4.73
CA ARG A 15 12.93 -7.59 3.92
C ARG A 15 13.10 -7.24 2.43
N PRO A 16 14.32 -7.36 1.87
CA PRO A 16 14.63 -6.90 0.51
C PRO A 16 13.73 -7.48 -0.58
N ASP A 17 13.33 -8.75 -0.45
CA ASP A 17 12.43 -9.39 -1.43
C ASP A 17 11.03 -8.75 -1.45
N TRP A 18 10.56 -8.24 -0.30
CA TRP A 18 9.29 -7.51 -0.23
C TRP A 18 9.47 -6.03 -0.60
N ALA A 19 10.50 -5.35 -0.09
CA ALA A 19 10.80 -3.98 -0.49
C ALA A 19 11.01 -3.85 -2.02
N GLY A 20 11.55 -4.91 -2.64
CA GLY A 20 11.76 -5.11 -4.07
C GLY A 20 10.50 -5.03 -4.94
N ALA A 21 9.35 -5.44 -4.42
CA ALA A 21 8.04 -5.26 -5.05
C ALA A 21 6.95 -5.43 -4.00
N HIS A 22 6.16 -4.39 -3.77
CA HIS A 22 5.12 -4.37 -2.75
C HIS A 22 3.95 -3.48 -3.14
N CYS A 23 2.80 -3.76 -2.54
CA CYS A 23 1.78 -2.77 -2.32
C CYS A 23 1.37 -2.81 -0.85
N VAL A 24 1.23 -1.65 -0.23
CA VAL A 24 0.67 -1.50 1.11
C VAL A 24 -0.52 -0.56 1.01
N THR A 25 -1.65 -0.99 1.54
CA THR A 25 -2.91 -0.24 1.48
C THR A 25 -3.51 -0.13 2.88
N LEU A 26 -3.87 1.09 3.27
CA LEU A 26 -4.56 1.39 4.52
C LEU A 26 -6.00 1.79 4.20
N ILE A 27 -6.97 1.19 4.88
CA ILE A 27 -8.41 1.43 4.69
C ILE A 27 -9.04 1.82 6.03
N SER A 28 -9.65 3.00 6.10
CA SER A 28 -10.29 3.48 7.32
C SER A 28 -11.58 2.74 7.62
N ASP A 29 -12.01 2.80 8.89
CA ASP A 29 -13.32 2.36 9.37
C ASP A 29 -13.69 0.93 8.96
N SER A 30 -12.68 0.06 8.94
CA SER A 30 -12.77 -1.29 8.42
C SER A 30 -12.02 -2.30 9.28
N THR A 31 -12.54 -3.51 9.29
CA THR A 31 -11.88 -4.71 9.80
C THR A 31 -11.42 -5.60 8.65
N SER A 32 -10.49 -6.50 8.93
CA SER A 32 -9.91 -7.41 7.95
C SER A 32 -10.97 -8.25 7.22
N PRO A 33 -11.99 -8.83 7.89
CA PRO A 33 -13.09 -9.51 7.20
C PRO A 33 -13.90 -8.60 6.27
N GLN A 34 -14.17 -7.35 6.68
CA GLN A 34 -14.94 -6.40 5.86
C GLN A 34 -14.18 -5.98 4.61
N VAL A 35 -12.86 -5.80 4.71
CA VAL A 35 -12.00 -5.51 3.55
C VAL A 35 -12.00 -6.68 2.57
N ILE A 36 -11.82 -7.91 3.07
CA ILE A 36 -11.79 -9.11 2.23
C ILE A 36 -13.13 -9.31 1.52
N ASP A 37 -14.25 -9.15 2.23
CA ASP A 37 -15.59 -9.26 1.65
C ASP A 37 -15.85 -8.18 0.58
N ALA A 38 -15.48 -6.93 0.84
CA ALA A 38 -15.61 -5.83 -0.12
C ALA A 38 -14.79 -6.03 -1.41
N LEU A 39 -13.66 -6.73 -1.31
CA LEU A 39 -12.83 -7.13 -2.45
C LEU A 39 -13.36 -8.39 -3.18
N GLY A 40 -14.44 -9.01 -2.70
CA GLY A 40 -14.91 -10.31 -3.21
C GLY A 40 -13.91 -11.44 -2.94
N GLY A 41 -13.03 -11.25 -1.95
CA GLY A 41 -11.96 -12.16 -1.63
C GLY A 41 -12.41 -13.36 -0.79
N ARG A 42 -11.61 -14.42 -0.86
CA ARG A 42 -11.80 -15.65 -0.07
C ARG A 42 -10.61 -15.85 0.86
N THR A 43 -10.88 -15.94 2.16
CA THR A 43 -9.86 -16.29 3.16
C THR A 43 -9.33 -17.72 2.90
N VAL A 44 -8.02 -17.88 2.97
CA VAL A 44 -7.33 -19.16 2.74
C VAL A 44 -6.43 -19.59 3.90
N ALA A 45 -5.96 -18.65 4.74
CA ALA A 45 -5.15 -18.97 5.91
C ALA A 45 -5.17 -17.85 6.94
N GLN A 46 -4.67 -18.15 8.13
CA GLN A 46 -4.27 -17.19 9.15
C GLN A 46 -2.78 -17.41 9.43
N VAL A 47 -1.99 -16.34 9.39
CA VAL A 47 -0.54 -16.40 9.62
C VAL A 47 -0.11 -15.28 10.56
N SER A 48 0.98 -15.50 11.29
CA SER A 48 1.55 -14.49 12.19
C SER A 48 2.85 -13.96 11.59
N GLY A 49 2.92 -12.64 11.42
CA GLY A 49 4.09 -11.95 10.91
C GLY A 49 4.26 -12.00 9.39
N ILE A 50 4.96 -10.99 8.88
CA ILE A 50 5.19 -10.78 7.45
C ILE A 50 5.95 -11.93 6.79
N ASP A 51 6.90 -12.55 7.48
CA ASP A 51 7.70 -13.66 6.91
C ASP A 51 6.80 -14.86 6.54
N ALA A 52 5.79 -15.14 7.36
CA ALA A 52 4.83 -16.19 7.08
C ALA A 52 3.91 -15.80 5.91
N LEU A 53 3.49 -14.53 5.80
CA LEU A 53 2.74 -14.03 4.65
C LEU A 53 3.55 -14.10 3.34
N MET A 54 4.82 -13.75 3.39
CA MET A 54 5.74 -13.86 2.25
C MET A 54 5.86 -15.31 1.78
N ALA A 55 6.05 -16.25 2.70
CA ALA A 55 6.09 -17.68 2.37
C ALA A 55 4.82 -18.13 1.63
N ARG A 56 3.62 -17.72 2.10
CA ARG A 56 2.35 -18.03 1.41
C ARG A 56 2.26 -17.38 0.03
N SER A 57 2.78 -16.17 -0.12
CA SER A 57 2.80 -15.45 -1.40
C SER A 57 3.70 -16.18 -2.41
N PHE A 58 4.89 -16.62 -2.00
CA PHE A 58 5.80 -17.39 -2.86
C PHE A 58 5.24 -18.76 -3.23
N GLU A 59 4.61 -19.47 -2.29
CA GLU A 59 3.91 -20.74 -2.56
C GLU A 59 2.85 -20.55 -3.65
N HIS A 60 2.04 -19.49 -3.55
CA HIS A 60 0.99 -19.19 -4.52
C HIS A 60 1.53 -18.96 -5.94
N TRP A 61 2.67 -18.31 -6.10
CA TRP A 61 3.29 -18.11 -7.42
C TRP A 61 3.84 -19.40 -8.03
N GLY A 62 4.26 -20.35 -7.20
CA GLY A 62 4.88 -21.60 -7.63
C GLY A 62 3.92 -22.59 -8.30
N ASP A 63 2.62 -22.49 -8.00
CA ASP A 63 1.63 -23.49 -8.44
C ASP A 63 1.00 -23.20 -9.82
N THR A 64 0.90 -21.93 -10.21
CA THR A 64 0.62 -21.38 -11.56
C THR A 64 0.27 -19.92 -11.33
N HIS A 65 1.02 -18.98 -11.91
CA HIS A 65 0.66 -17.57 -11.80
C HIS A 65 -0.71 -17.35 -12.47
N ASP A 66 -1.73 -17.10 -11.65
CA ASP A 66 -3.07 -16.72 -12.09
C ASP A 66 -3.13 -15.19 -12.12
N PRO A 67 -3.10 -14.55 -13.31
CA PRO A 67 -3.16 -13.09 -13.40
C PRO A 67 -4.53 -12.54 -12.96
N GLU A 68 -5.56 -13.39 -12.85
CA GLU A 68 -6.91 -13.01 -12.42
C GLU A 68 -7.09 -13.13 -10.90
N ALA A 69 -6.01 -13.39 -10.15
CA ALA A 69 -6.05 -13.54 -8.70
C ALA A 69 -4.86 -12.87 -8.01
N ALA A 70 -5.14 -12.17 -6.89
CA ALA A 70 -4.14 -11.60 -6.01
C ALA A 70 -4.18 -12.30 -4.65
N ILE A 71 -3.01 -12.71 -4.15
CA ILE A 71 -2.85 -13.12 -2.75
C ILE A 71 -2.51 -11.90 -1.89
N ILE A 72 -3.30 -11.68 -0.85
CA ILE A 72 -3.17 -10.52 0.04
C ILE A 72 -3.14 -10.97 1.50
N GLY A 73 -2.40 -10.26 2.34
CA GLY A 73 -2.51 -10.38 3.80
C GLY A 73 -3.20 -9.16 4.37
N VAL A 74 -4.28 -9.37 5.13
CA VAL A 74 -5.05 -8.29 5.74
C VAL A 74 -4.97 -8.37 7.27
N THR A 75 -4.71 -7.25 7.93
CA THR A 75 -4.67 -7.18 9.39
C THR A 75 -5.31 -5.88 9.91
N ASP A 76 -5.82 -5.92 11.14
CA ASP A 76 -6.36 -4.74 11.82
C ASP A 76 -5.22 -4.05 12.57
N THR A 77 -4.98 -2.77 12.28
CA THR A 77 -3.93 -1.99 12.94
C THR A 77 -4.30 -1.55 14.36
N GLY A 78 -5.58 -1.70 14.73
CA GLY A 78 -6.13 -1.28 16.02
C GLY A 78 -6.49 0.22 16.12
N ALA A 79 -6.06 1.04 15.16
CA ALA A 79 -6.33 2.49 15.13
C ALA A 79 -7.59 2.86 14.31
N GLY A 80 -8.52 1.92 14.11
CA GLY A 80 -9.64 2.11 13.19
C GLY A 80 -9.28 1.92 11.71
N TRP A 81 -8.10 1.34 11.43
CA TRP A 81 -7.64 1.05 10.07
C TRP A 81 -7.36 -0.44 9.89
N ALA A 82 -7.71 -0.95 8.71
CA ALA A 82 -7.21 -2.21 8.20
C ALA A 82 -6.01 -1.95 7.26
N LEU A 83 -5.02 -2.84 7.30
CA LEU A 83 -3.85 -2.82 6.44
C LEU A 83 -3.89 -4.05 5.52
N ILE A 84 -3.67 -3.83 4.23
CA ILE A 84 -3.36 -4.87 3.25
C ILE A 84 -1.85 -4.81 2.98
N ALA A 85 -1.18 -5.94 3.16
CA ALA A 85 0.20 -6.16 2.74
C ALA A 85 0.21 -7.10 1.53
N GLU A 86 0.77 -6.64 0.42
CA GLU A 86 0.95 -7.41 -0.80
C GLU A 86 2.44 -7.58 -1.10
N VAL A 87 2.87 -8.81 -1.31
CA VAL A 87 4.20 -9.12 -1.83
C VAL A 87 4.06 -9.19 -3.35
N ASN A 88 4.80 -8.36 -4.09
CA ASN A 88 4.72 -8.25 -5.55
C ASN A 88 3.28 -8.13 -6.11
N GLY A 89 2.39 -7.48 -5.36
CA GLY A 89 1.00 -7.21 -5.76
C GLY A 89 0.77 -5.74 -6.10
N TYR A 90 -0.39 -5.46 -6.69
CA TYR A 90 -0.79 -4.12 -7.15
C TYR A 90 -2.30 -3.86 -6.95
N LEU A 91 -2.99 -4.68 -6.15
CA LEU A 91 -4.42 -4.54 -5.91
C LEU A 91 -4.75 -3.16 -5.34
N GLY A 92 -3.93 -2.68 -4.41
CA GLY A 92 -4.06 -1.36 -3.78
C GLY A 92 -4.03 -0.17 -4.74
N VAL A 93 -3.49 -0.33 -5.95
CA VAL A 93 -3.43 0.72 -6.98
C VAL A 93 -4.24 0.34 -8.23
N THR A 94 -5.19 -0.58 -8.08
CA THR A 94 -6.14 -0.98 -9.13
C THR A 94 -7.48 -0.26 -8.90
N PRO A 95 -7.80 0.81 -9.65
CA PRO A 95 -8.96 1.66 -9.40
C PRO A 95 -10.31 0.91 -9.40
N GLU A 96 -10.45 -0.11 -10.25
CA GLU A 96 -11.66 -0.93 -10.38
C GLU A 96 -11.99 -1.67 -9.08
N LEU A 97 -10.96 -2.02 -8.29
CA LEU A 97 -11.11 -2.69 -7.00
C LEU A 97 -11.21 -1.68 -5.85
N ILE A 98 -10.44 -0.59 -5.90
CA ILE A 98 -10.35 0.35 -4.78
C ILE A 98 -11.49 1.37 -4.75
N ALA A 99 -12.00 1.80 -5.90
CA ALA A 99 -13.13 2.74 -5.95
C ALA A 99 -14.33 2.26 -5.10
N PRO A 100 -14.86 1.03 -5.27
CA PRO A 100 -15.97 0.56 -4.43
C PRO A 100 -15.57 0.35 -2.95
N VAL A 101 -14.35 -0.10 -2.68
CA VAL A 101 -13.84 -0.29 -1.30
C VAL A 101 -13.73 1.02 -0.54
N SER A 102 -13.46 2.12 -1.25
CA SER A 102 -13.33 3.47 -0.69
C SER A 102 -14.66 4.20 -0.46
N ALA A 103 -15.81 3.58 -0.78
CA ALA A 103 -17.10 4.18 -0.47
C ALA A 103 -17.24 4.42 1.05
N ASP A 104 -17.54 5.66 1.42
CA ASP A 104 -17.64 6.15 2.81
C ASP A 104 -16.37 5.92 3.66
N ARG A 105 -15.20 5.78 3.03
CA ARG A 105 -13.92 5.47 3.67
C ARG A 105 -12.79 6.29 3.06
N THR A 106 -11.68 6.38 3.79
CA THR A 106 -10.40 6.81 3.25
C THR A 106 -9.55 5.58 2.91
N VAL A 107 -8.97 5.55 1.71
CA VAL A 107 -8.01 4.52 1.31
C VAL A 107 -6.72 5.19 0.85
N VAL A 108 -5.59 4.74 1.40
CA VAL A 108 -4.26 5.21 1.02
C VAL A 108 -3.42 4.01 0.64
N SER A 109 -2.92 4.01 -0.59
CA SER A 109 -2.12 2.91 -1.13
C SER A 109 -0.81 3.43 -1.65
N HIS A 110 0.27 2.70 -1.43
CA HIS A 110 1.50 2.91 -2.15
C HIS A 110 2.06 1.60 -2.68
N PHE A 111 2.65 1.69 -3.87
CA PHE A 111 3.07 0.55 -4.68
C PHE A 111 4.45 0.78 -5.25
N ARG A 112 5.22 -0.29 -5.33
CA ARG A 112 6.47 -0.38 -6.07
C ARG A 112 6.57 -1.72 -6.78
N ASN A 113 7.11 -1.75 -8.00
CA ASN A 113 7.52 -2.98 -8.68
C ASN A 113 9.01 -3.00 -9.07
N VAL A 114 9.43 -4.14 -9.63
CA VAL A 114 10.81 -4.38 -10.10
C VAL A 114 11.23 -3.48 -11.27
N ASN A 115 10.27 -2.89 -11.99
CA ASN A 115 10.54 -1.93 -13.07
C ASN A 115 10.66 -0.49 -12.56
N ALA A 116 10.77 -0.30 -11.24
CA ALA A 116 10.87 1.00 -10.58
C ALA A 116 9.67 1.91 -10.84
N VAL A 117 8.46 1.36 -11.02
CA VAL A 117 7.22 2.15 -10.98
C VAL A 117 6.88 2.41 -9.52
N TYR A 118 6.58 3.66 -9.16
CA TYR A 118 6.18 4.05 -7.81
C TYR A 118 4.85 4.79 -7.85
N ARG A 119 3.79 4.18 -7.32
CA ARG A 119 2.45 4.79 -7.33
C ARG A 119 1.98 5.05 -5.93
N PHE A 120 1.35 6.20 -5.74
CA PHE A 120 0.67 6.58 -4.52
C PHE A 120 -0.75 7.00 -4.86
N ASN A 121 -1.74 6.39 -4.20
CA ASN A 121 -3.15 6.68 -4.40
C ASN A 121 -3.78 7.09 -3.08
N TRP A 122 -4.57 8.17 -3.12
CA TRP A 122 -5.41 8.60 -2.03
C TRP A 122 -6.85 8.71 -2.50
N TRP A 123 -7.71 7.89 -1.91
CA TRP A 123 -9.14 7.85 -2.16
C TRP A 123 -9.92 8.29 -0.93
N ARG A 124 -11.06 8.91 -1.16
CA ARG A 124 -12.05 9.24 -0.14
C ARG A 124 -13.44 9.22 -0.76
N ASP A 125 -14.37 8.55 -0.11
CA ASP A 125 -15.80 8.51 -0.48
C ASP A 125 -16.02 8.09 -1.95
N GLY A 126 -15.30 7.07 -2.42
CA GLY A 126 -15.41 6.58 -3.80
C GLY A 126 -14.69 7.43 -4.85
N GLN A 127 -14.04 8.53 -4.46
CA GLN A 127 -13.33 9.43 -5.37
C GLN A 127 -11.81 9.30 -5.21
N LEU A 128 -11.11 9.27 -6.34
CA LEU A 128 -9.66 9.36 -6.39
C LEU A 128 -9.26 10.84 -6.26
N LEU A 129 -8.73 11.22 -5.10
CA LEU A 129 -8.32 12.59 -4.79
C LEU A 129 -6.97 12.88 -5.40
N THR A 130 -6.01 11.99 -5.15
CA THR A 130 -4.64 12.14 -5.64
C THR A 130 -4.12 10.80 -6.13
N ASP A 131 -3.63 10.82 -7.35
CA ASP A 131 -2.85 9.77 -7.97
C ASP A 131 -1.52 10.36 -8.41
N LEU A 132 -0.43 9.78 -7.92
CA LEU A 132 0.90 10.35 -7.97
C LEU A 132 1.90 9.26 -8.36
N ASP A 133 2.70 9.53 -9.40
CA ASP A 133 3.94 8.80 -9.62
C ASP A 133 5.06 9.46 -8.81
N LEU A 134 5.64 8.75 -7.85
CA LEU A 134 6.67 9.33 -6.99
C LEU A 134 7.98 9.64 -7.74
N LEU A 135 8.18 9.08 -8.94
CA LEU A 135 9.28 9.48 -9.83
C LEU A 135 9.04 10.82 -10.51
N PHE A 136 7.78 11.20 -10.68
CA PHE A 136 7.38 12.43 -11.36
C PHE A 136 6.47 13.23 -10.42
N PRO A 137 7.01 13.75 -9.30
CA PRO A 137 6.20 14.35 -8.23
C PRO A 137 5.34 15.53 -8.69
N ALA A 138 5.73 16.21 -9.77
CA ALA A 138 4.95 17.28 -10.41
C ALA A 138 3.70 16.79 -11.16
N GLU A 139 3.68 15.53 -11.60
CA GLU A 139 2.57 14.93 -12.34
C GLU A 139 1.59 14.25 -11.38
N ARG A 140 0.56 15.00 -10.98
CA ARG A 140 -0.49 14.55 -10.06
C ARG A 140 -1.85 14.61 -10.73
N PHE A 141 -2.66 13.59 -10.50
CA PHE A 141 -3.99 13.44 -11.07
C PHE A 141 -5.04 13.21 -9.96
N GLY A 142 -6.31 13.22 -10.32
CA GLY A 142 -7.43 13.05 -9.39
C GLY A 142 -8.29 14.30 -9.27
N THR A 143 -9.25 14.28 -8.34
CA THR A 143 -10.17 15.40 -8.10
C THR A 143 -9.54 16.53 -7.29
N GLU A 144 -8.49 16.23 -6.51
CA GLU A 144 -7.76 17.17 -5.66
C GLU A 144 -6.23 16.94 -5.79
N PRO A 145 -5.63 17.07 -6.99
CA PRO A 145 -4.25 16.65 -7.27
C PRO A 145 -3.17 17.42 -6.46
N ASP A 146 -3.48 18.63 -6.00
CA ASP A 146 -2.55 19.48 -5.24
C ASP A 146 -2.80 19.43 -3.72
N ALA A 147 -3.74 18.60 -3.24
CA ALA A 147 -4.07 18.55 -1.81
C ALA A 147 -2.91 18.06 -0.94
N LEU A 148 -1.98 17.27 -1.51
CA LEU A 148 -0.82 16.71 -0.80
C LEU A 148 0.49 17.47 -1.04
N THR A 149 0.48 18.63 -1.71
CA THR A 149 1.71 19.38 -2.06
C THR A 149 2.60 19.64 -0.83
N ALA A 150 2.02 20.15 0.26
CA ALA A 150 2.79 20.41 1.48
C ALA A 150 3.32 19.12 2.13
N ASP A 151 2.55 18.04 2.09
CA ASP A 151 2.93 16.76 2.66
C ASP A 151 4.05 16.09 1.87
N ILE A 152 3.98 16.08 0.53
CA ILE A 152 5.01 15.55 -0.37
C ILE A 152 6.36 16.24 -0.10
N ALA A 153 6.36 17.58 -0.09
CA ALA A 153 7.56 18.34 0.24
C ALA A 153 8.07 18.03 1.66
N GLY A 154 7.16 17.97 2.63
CA GLY A 154 7.55 17.75 4.01
C GLY A 154 8.08 16.34 4.29
N VAL A 155 7.73 15.30 3.51
CA VAL A 155 8.32 13.95 3.67
C VAL A 155 9.70 13.85 3.04
N GLY A 156 10.10 14.84 2.26
CA GLY A 156 11.41 14.94 1.62
C GLY A 156 11.41 14.68 0.11
N ILE A 157 10.25 14.66 -0.54
CA ILE A 157 10.17 14.55 -2.00
C ILE A 157 10.17 15.98 -2.59
N PRO A 158 11.17 16.36 -3.40
CA PRO A 158 11.17 17.67 -4.05
C PRO A 158 10.05 17.73 -5.11
N LEU A 159 9.33 18.86 -5.16
CA LEU A 159 8.24 19.07 -6.13
C LEU A 159 8.71 19.76 -7.41
N ASP A 160 9.72 20.61 -7.29
CA ASP A 160 10.26 21.45 -8.38
C ASP A 160 11.52 20.86 -9.02
N ASP A 161 11.99 19.71 -8.50
CA ASP A 161 13.17 19.01 -9.00
C ASP A 161 12.73 17.71 -9.68
N GLU A 162 13.25 17.46 -10.88
CA GLU A 162 13.04 16.20 -11.59
C GLU A 162 13.98 15.10 -11.08
N ASP A 163 15.02 15.45 -10.31
CA ASP A 163 15.97 14.49 -9.75
C ASP A 163 15.55 14.02 -8.35
N VAL A 164 14.73 12.98 -8.32
CA VAL A 164 14.40 12.23 -7.11
C VAL A 164 15.31 11.03 -6.88
N SER A 165 16.41 10.88 -7.63
CA SER A 165 17.25 9.67 -7.61
C SER A 165 17.94 9.41 -6.27
N ALA A 166 18.16 10.46 -5.47
CA ALA A 166 18.73 10.37 -4.13
C ALA A 166 17.68 10.11 -3.02
N VAL A 167 16.39 10.11 -3.36
CA VAL A 167 15.28 9.94 -2.41
C VAL A 167 14.90 8.47 -2.32
N ASP A 168 14.78 7.95 -1.10
CA ASP A 168 14.13 6.65 -0.89
C ASP A 168 12.61 6.82 -0.99
N LEU A 169 12.10 6.65 -2.21
CA LEU A 169 10.69 6.87 -2.52
C LEU A 169 9.76 5.91 -1.78
N SER A 170 10.20 4.68 -1.47
CA SER A 170 9.41 3.76 -0.66
C SER A 170 9.27 4.30 0.77
N ALA A 171 10.37 4.74 1.37
CA ALA A 171 10.34 5.33 2.72
C ALA A 171 9.51 6.61 2.76
N ALA A 172 9.62 7.46 1.73
CA ALA A 172 8.80 8.66 1.61
C ALA A 172 7.31 8.34 1.44
N ALA A 173 6.97 7.27 0.71
CA ALA A 173 5.59 6.81 0.54
C ALA A 173 4.96 6.37 1.87
N PHE A 174 5.68 5.60 2.69
CA PHE A 174 5.22 5.23 4.03
C PHE A 174 5.00 6.45 4.92
N ALA A 175 5.95 7.40 4.91
CA ALA A 175 5.80 8.64 5.67
C ALA A 175 4.60 9.48 5.21
N LEU A 176 4.35 9.53 3.90
CA LEU A 176 3.19 10.23 3.33
C LEU A 176 1.88 9.54 3.73
N ALA A 177 1.86 8.21 3.71
CA ALA A 177 0.71 7.44 4.18
C ALA A 177 0.44 7.66 5.67
N GLU A 178 1.46 7.66 6.52
CA GLU A 178 1.30 7.96 7.95
C GLU A 178 0.75 9.37 8.18
N ARG A 179 1.18 10.38 7.41
CA ARG A 179 0.65 11.75 7.55
C ARG A 179 -0.85 11.86 7.27
N ILE A 180 -1.35 11.09 6.30
CA ILE A 180 -2.77 11.10 5.93
C ILE A 180 -3.60 10.26 6.92
N THR A 181 -3.08 9.11 7.33
CA THR A 181 -3.84 8.10 8.07
C THR A 181 -3.64 8.15 9.58
N GLY A 182 -2.52 8.70 10.04
CA GLY A 182 -2.04 8.61 11.42
C GLY A 182 -1.51 7.21 11.79
N VAL A 183 -1.39 6.28 10.85
CA VAL A 183 -0.93 4.91 11.09
C VAL A 183 0.54 4.78 10.75
N ALA A 184 1.37 4.47 11.75
CA ALA A 184 2.78 4.17 11.56
C ALA A 184 2.96 2.68 11.21
N CYS A 185 3.43 2.40 9.99
CA CYS A 185 3.69 1.04 9.52
C CYS A 185 5.10 0.58 9.92
N THR A 186 5.31 0.29 11.21
CA THR A 186 6.64 -0.05 11.75
C THR A 186 7.06 -1.50 11.47
N PRO A 187 8.36 -1.86 11.62
CA PRO A 187 8.79 -3.26 11.57
C PRO A 187 8.01 -4.15 12.53
N GLU A 188 7.81 -3.68 13.76
CA GLU A 188 7.12 -4.44 14.80
C GLU A 188 5.67 -4.72 14.43
N LEU A 189 4.97 -3.78 13.77
CA LEU A 189 3.63 -4.00 13.24
C LEU A 189 3.65 -5.20 12.27
N PHE A 190 4.56 -5.20 11.30
CA PHE A 190 4.63 -6.26 10.29
C PHE A 190 5.08 -7.61 10.86
N GLU A 191 5.98 -7.63 11.85
CA GLU A 191 6.46 -8.86 12.47
C GLU A 191 5.42 -9.50 13.40
N GLN A 192 4.60 -8.69 14.07
CA GLN A 192 3.67 -9.16 15.10
C GLN A 192 2.22 -9.28 14.61
N ALA A 193 1.88 -8.67 13.48
CA ALA A 193 0.52 -8.72 12.94
C ALA A 193 0.04 -10.16 12.69
N ALA A 194 -1.21 -10.40 13.09
CA ALA A 194 -1.95 -11.57 12.64
C ALA A 194 -2.60 -11.23 11.29
N PHE A 195 -2.10 -11.83 10.22
CA PHE A 195 -2.62 -11.63 8.87
C PHE A 195 -3.66 -12.69 8.52
N THR A 196 -4.83 -12.23 8.14
CA THR A 196 -5.79 -13.02 7.38
C THR A 196 -5.34 -13.05 5.93
N VAL A 197 -4.88 -14.23 5.47
CA VAL A 197 -4.48 -14.40 4.07
C VAL A 197 -5.71 -14.68 3.24
N ALA A 198 -5.90 -13.94 2.16
CA ALA A 198 -7.02 -14.09 1.25
C ALA A 198 -6.55 -14.09 -0.21
N ILE A 199 -7.38 -14.67 -1.08
CA ILE A 199 -7.26 -14.56 -2.53
C ILE A 199 -8.40 -13.66 -3.01
N ALA A 200 -8.07 -12.54 -3.63
CA ALA A 200 -9.02 -11.61 -4.22
C ALA A 200 -8.98 -11.72 -5.75
N PRO A 201 -10.14 -11.62 -6.44
CA PRO A 201 -10.18 -11.56 -7.90
C PRO A 201 -9.53 -10.26 -8.38
N MET A 202 -8.71 -10.37 -9.42
CA MET A 202 -8.19 -9.23 -10.17
C MET A 202 -9.00 -9.04 -11.45
N PRO A 203 -9.24 -7.81 -11.91
CA PRO A 203 -9.79 -7.57 -13.24
C PRO A 203 -8.91 -8.29 -14.27
N GLY A 204 -9.52 -9.10 -15.14
CA GLY A 204 -8.80 -9.77 -16.21
C GLY A 204 -8.04 -8.73 -17.06
N GLY A 205 -6.76 -9.00 -17.32
CA GLY A 205 -5.92 -8.17 -18.18
C GLY A 205 -6.39 -8.10 -19.63
#